data_AF-A0AAE9E4I9-F1
#
_entry.id   AF-A0AAE9E4I9-F1
#
_cell.length_a   1.000
_cell.length_b   1.000
_cell.length_c   1.000
_cell.angle_alpha   90.00
_cell.angle_beta   90.00
_cell.angle_gamma   90.00
#
_symmetry.space_group_name_H-M   'P 1'
#
loop_
_entity.id
_entity.type
_entity.pdbx_description
1 polymer ?
#
loop_
_entity_poly.entity_id
_entity_poly.type
_entity_poly.pdbx_seq_one_letter_code
_entity_poly.pdbx_strand_id
1 'polypeptide(L)'
;MKIIFLLIAIPLVVAREQSVRAVGTLTCHGVPAQYAELQLVSKKIIGGDAFARDVFTDPSGYFQIAGYIDPSTWSTIDARLYI
;
A
#
# COMPACT_ATOMS: atom_id res chain seq x y z
N MET A 1 -26.57 48.35 3.40
CA MET A 1 -25.52 47.64 4.18
C MET A 1 -25.50 46.20 3.70
N LYS A 2 -24.44 45.75 3.03
CA LYS A 2 -24.41 44.44 2.36
C LYS A 2 -23.29 43.63 3.01
N ILE A 3 -23.65 42.83 4.01
CA ILE A 3 -22.73 41.94 4.72
C ILE A 3 -22.45 40.78 3.77
N ILE A 4 -21.26 40.78 3.16
CA ILE A 4 -20.76 39.67 2.35
C ILE A 4 -20.27 38.60 3.32
N PHE A 5 -21.03 37.52 3.48
CA PHE A 5 -20.56 36.31 4.12
C PHE A 5 -19.59 35.61 3.17
N LEU A 6 -18.29 35.74 3.44
CA LEU A 6 -17.26 34.94 2.78
C LEU A 6 -17.37 33.50 3.31
N LEU A 7 -18.18 32.67 2.65
CA LEU A 7 -18.18 31.22 2.85
C LEU A 7 -16.84 30.70 2.35
N ILE A 8 -15.85 30.65 3.25
CA ILE A 8 -14.62 29.89 3.02
C ILE A 8 -15.07 28.43 3.01
N ALA A 9 -15.31 27.91 1.81
CA ALA A 9 -15.43 26.48 1.59
C ALA A 9 -14.03 25.89 1.87
N ILE A 10 -13.75 25.62 3.15
CA ILE A 10 -12.57 24.85 3.54
C ILE A 10 -12.81 23.47 2.94
N PRO A 11 -12.03 23.01 1.95
CA PRO A 11 -12.12 21.62 1.55
C PRO A 11 -11.76 20.81 2.79
N LEU A 12 -12.73 20.08 3.36
CA LEU A 12 -12.42 18.99 4.28
C LEU A 12 -11.62 17.98 3.44
N VAL A 13 -10.30 18.12 3.45
CA VAL A 13 -9.41 17.09 2.95
C VAL A 13 -9.52 15.96 3.96
N VAL A 14 -10.48 15.07 3.74
CA VAL A 14 -10.69 13.89 4.58
C VAL A 14 -9.50 12.98 4.32
N ALA A 15 -8.50 13.08 5.18
CA ALA A 15 -7.38 12.18 5.20
C ALA A 15 -7.92 10.78 5.56
N ARG A 16 -8.09 9.91 4.55
CA ARG A 16 -8.55 8.53 4.73
C ARG A 16 -7.36 7.60 4.82
N GLU A 17 -7.36 6.76 5.84
CA GLU A 17 -6.45 5.62 5.92
C GLU A 17 -6.71 4.70 4.72
N GLN A 18 -5.64 4.31 4.04
CA GLN A 18 -5.68 3.39 2.91
C GLN A 18 -4.92 2.14 3.27
N SER A 19 -5.45 0.99 2.88
CA SER A 19 -4.82 -0.31 3.11
C SER A 19 -4.97 -1.21 1.89
N VAL A 20 -4.06 -2.18 1.77
CA VAL A 20 -4.06 -3.17 0.69
C VAL A 20 -3.58 -4.51 1.24
N ARG A 21 -4.14 -5.60 0.69
CA ARG A 21 -3.76 -6.97 0.98
C ARG A 21 -3.54 -7.72 -0.34
N ALA A 22 -2.41 -8.38 -0.46
CA ALA A 22 -2.08 -9.27 -1.57
C ALA A 22 -1.98 -10.71 -1.06
N VAL A 23 -2.61 -11.62 -1.80
CA VAL A 23 -2.60 -13.07 -1.52
C VAL A 23 -2.40 -13.80 -2.83
N GLY A 24 -1.57 -14.83 -2.79
CA GLY A 24 -1.36 -15.67 -3.96
C GLY A 24 -0.40 -16.81 -3.70
N THR A 25 -0.01 -17.45 -4.78
CA THR A 25 1.00 -18.51 -4.79
C THR A 25 2.08 -18.12 -5.79
N LEU A 26 3.34 -18.05 -5.33
CA LEU A 26 4.49 -17.79 -6.17
C LEU A 26 5.05 -19.10 -6.72
N THR A 27 5.30 -19.13 -8.02
CA THR A 27 5.92 -20.28 -8.70
C THR A 27 7.13 -19.86 -9.52
N CYS A 28 8.17 -20.68 -9.52
CA CYS A 28 9.30 -20.62 -10.43
C CYS A 28 9.17 -21.77 -11.43
N HIS A 29 8.89 -21.46 -12.71
CA HIS A 29 8.68 -22.46 -13.77
C HIS A 29 7.64 -23.55 -13.42
N GLY A 30 6.54 -23.17 -12.76
CA GLY A 30 5.47 -24.09 -12.36
C GLY A 30 5.74 -24.89 -11.08
N VAL A 31 6.93 -24.74 -10.49
CA VAL A 31 7.27 -25.29 -9.16
C VAL A 31 7.03 -24.21 -8.11
N PRO A 32 6.42 -24.52 -6.95
CA PRO A 32 6.30 -23.55 -5.86
C PRO A 32 7.63 -22.93 -5.47
N ALA A 33 7.70 -21.60 -5.47
CA ALA A 33 8.87 -20.88 -4.96
C ALA A 33 8.78 -20.86 -3.44
N GLN A 34 9.51 -21.76 -2.78
CA GLN A 34 9.47 -21.92 -1.32
C GLN A 34 10.40 -20.91 -0.65
N TYR A 35 9.95 -20.33 0.46
CA TYR A 35 10.74 -19.42 1.30
C TYR A 35 11.34 -18.24 0.52
N ALA A 36 10.65 -17.79 -0.52
CA ALA A 36 10.99 -16.60 -1.28
C ALA A 36 10.55 -15.37 -0.48
N GLU A 37 11.45 -14.40 -0.34
CA GLU A 37 11.15 -13.12 0.30
C GLU A 37 10.25 -12.28 -0.60
N LEU A 38 9.25 -11.65 -0.02
CA LEU A 38 8.29 -10.80 -0.70
C LEU A 38 8.15 -9.48 0.04
N GLN A 39 8.25 -8.40 -0.70
CA GLN A 39 8.12 -7.05 -0.17
C GLN A 39 6.96 -6.30 -0.83
N LEU A 40 6.11 -5.68 -0.01
CA LEU A 40 5.00 -4.85 -0.48
C LEU A 40 5.38 -3.36 -0.35
N VAL A 41 5.49 -2.70 -1.49
CA VAL A 41 6.02 -1.35 -1.65
C VAL A 41 4.98 -0.44 -2.26
N SER A 42 4.91 0.82 -1.82
CA SER A 42 4.03 1.82 -2.42
C SER A 42 4.93 2.82 -3.13
N LYS A 43 4.72 3.01 -4.43
CA LYS A 43 5.46 4.05 -5.14
C LYS A 43 4.93 5.42 -4.70
N LYS A 44 5.67 6.08 -3.82
CA LYS A 44 5.47 7.50 -3.54
C LYS A 44 6.15 8.35 -4.63
N ILE A 45 5.69 9.59 -4.80
CA ILE A 45 6.36 10.58 -5.66
C ILE A 45 7.80 10.83 -5.16
N ILE A 46 8.04 10.67 -3.85
CA ILE A 46 9.35 10.78 -3.20
C ILE A 46 9.50 9.61 -2.21
N GLY A 47 10.57 8.82 -2.35
CA GLY A 47 10.89 7.69 -1.46
C GLY A 47 9.95 6.50 -1.64
N GLY A 48 10.33 5.53 -2.48
CA GLY A 48 9.59 4.27 -2.64
C GLY A 48 9.76 3.38 -1.41
N ASP A 49 9.08 3.70 -0.32
CA ASP A 49 9.23 3.00 0.94
C ASP A 49 8.36 1.73 0.97
N ALA A 50 8.93 0.64 1.49
CA ALA A 50 8.15 -0.50 1.93
C ALA A 50 7.19 -0.04 3.04
N PHE A 51 5.90 -0.34 2.88
CA PHE A 51 4.86 0.04 3.85
C PHE A 51 4.23 -1.20 4.53
N ALA A 52 4.75 -2.39 4.23
CA ALA A 52 4.47 -3.62 4.95
C ALA A 52 5.78 -4.30 5.33
N ARG A 53 5.70 -5.20 6.32
CA ARG A 53 6.81 -6.09 6.66
C ARG A 53 6.99 -7.12 5.56
N ASP A 54 8.24 -7.46 5.29
CA ASP A 54 8.57 -8.56 4.38
C ASP A 54 7.98 -9.87 4.89
N VAL A 55 7.47 -10.69 3.97
CA VAL A 55 6.97 -12.03 4.25
C VAL A 55 7.70 -13.04 3.39
N PHE A 56 7.78 -14.28 3.86
CA PHE A 56 8.31 -15.38 3.09
C PHE A 56 7.17 -16.27 2.60
N THR A 57 7.28 -16.79 1.38
CA THR A 57 6.37 -17.83 0.91
C THR A 57 6.54 -19.12 1.73
N ASP A 58 5.46 -19.87 1.87
CA ASP A 58 5.49 -21.17 2.54
C ASP A 58 6.00 -22.29 1.60
N PRO A 59 6.09 -23.56 2.05
CA PRO A 59 6.52 -24.68 1.20
C PRO A 59 5.63 -24.94 -0.04
N SER A 60 4.40 -24.43 -0.04
CA SER A 60 3.49 -24.48 -1.19
C SER A 60 3.59 -23.25 -2.10
N GLY A 61 4.49 -22.31 -1.79
CA GLY A 61 4.65 -21.04 -2.48
C GLY A 61 3.59 -20.01 -2.08
N TYR A 62 2.71 -20.32 -1.13
CA TYR A 62 1.63 -19.44 -0.72
C TYR A 62 2.18 -18.25 0.08
N PHE A 63 1.57 -17.08 -0.12
CA PHE A 63 1.86 -15.88 0.65
C PHE A 63 0.61 -15.07 0.95
N GLN A 64 0.70 -14.30 2.02
CA GLN A 64 -0.26 -13.25 2.38
C GLN A 64 0.49 -12.08 3.00
N ILE A 65 0.41 -10.91 2.36
CA ILE A 65 1.02 -9.68 2.83
C ILE A 65 -0.01 -8.55 2.82
N ALA A 66 0.01 -7.70 3.84
CA ALA A 66 -0.86 -6.56 3.95
C ALA A 66 -0.11 -5.37 4.54
N GLY A 67 -0.47 -4.18 4.10
CA GLY A 67 0.07 -2.93 4.61
C GLY A 67 -0.95 -1.81 4.54
N TYR A 68 -0.67 -0.74 5.26
CA TYR A 68 -1.47 0.49 5.26
C TYR A 68 -0.54 1.70 5.17
N ILE A 69 -1.06 2.81 4.67
CA ILE A 69 -0.36 4.09 4.69
C ILE A 69 -1.13 5.06 5.58
N ASP A 70 -0.37 5.84 6.35
CA ASP A 70 -0.94 6.84 7.23
C ASP A 70 -1.58 7.97 6.39
N PRO A 71 -2.85 8.35 6.69
CA PRO A 71 -3.54 9.43 6.00
C PRO A 71 -2.81 10.78 5.99
N SER A 72 -1.92 11.02 6.95
CA SER A 72 -1.08 12.23 7.04
C SER A 72 -0.06 12.36 5.92
N THR A 73 0.21 11.30 5.16
CA THR A 73 1.22 11.32 4.10
C THR A 73 0.74 11.96 2.78
N TRP A 74 -0.53 12.37 2.69
CA TRP A 74 -1.18 12.92 1.47
C TRP A 74 -0.87 12.12 0.19
N SER A 75 -0.61 10.82 0.32
CA SER A 75 -0.23 9.93 -0.76
C SER A 75 -1.31 8.90 -1.03
N THR A 76 -1.50 8.54 -2.30
CA THR A 76 -2.34 7.40 -2.71
C THR A 76 -1.49 6.15 -2.78
N ILE A 77 -2.03 4.99 -2.40
CA ILE A 77 -1.33 3.71 -2.56
C ILE A 77 -1.13 3.39 -4.05
N ASP A 78 0.12 3.21 -4.49
CA ASP A 78 0.50 2.51 -5.74
C ASP A 78 1.22 1.22 -5.36
N ALA A 79 0.44 0.17 -5.07
CA ALA A 79 0.93 -1.07 -4.49
C ALA A 79 1.71 -1.93 -5.51
N ARG A 80 2.90 -2.36 -5.13
CA ARG A 80 3.78 -3.24 -5.92
C ARG A 80 4.33 -4.34 -5.04
N LEU A 81 4.34 -5.55 -5.58
CA LEU A 81 4.94 -6.72 -4.93
C LEU A 81 6.30 -6.99 -5.58
N TYR A 82 7.35 -6.99 -4.77
CA TYR A 82 8.72 -7.30 -5.17
C TYR A 82 9.07 -8.70 -4.66
N ILE A 83 9.77 -9.45 -5.51
CA ILE A 83 10.25 -10.83 -5.32
C ILE A 83 11.76 -10.81 -5.53
#